data_AF-A0A534AUR5-F1
#
_entry.id   AF-A0A534AUR5-F1
#
_cell.length_a   1.000
_cell.length_b   1.000
_cell.length_c   1.000
_cell.angle_alpha   90.00
_cell.angle_beta   90.00
_cell.angle_gamma   90.00
#
_symmetry.space_group_name_H-M   'P 1'
#
loop_
_entity.id
_entity.type
_entity.pdbx_description
1 polymer ?
#
loop_
_entity_poly.entity_id
_entity_poly.type
_entity_poly.pdbx_seq_one_letter_code
_entity_poly.pdbx_strand_id
1 'polypeptide(L)' 'MDRTERFYKIDQLLKDSKVVSFARLQEWLGVSRATLKRDLVYMRDRFNAPIEYVRAGNGYRFGKPRAGPRY' A
#
# COMPACT_ATOMS: atom_id res chain seq x y z
N MET A 1 -16.29 2.28 5.46
CA MET A 1 -15.25 1.27 5.19
C MET A 1 -14.36 1.17 6.41
N ASP A 2 -14.30 -0.01 7.00
CA ASP A 2 -13.46 -0.28 8.15
C ASP A 2 -11.98 -0.28 7.77
N ARG A 3 -11.14 0.02 8.77
CA ARG A 3 -9.70 0.12 8.57
C ARG A 3 -9.09 -1.19 8.09
N THR A 4 -9.58 -2.32 8.60
CA THR A 4 -9.14 -3.66 8.22
C THR A 4 -9.52 -3.99 6.79
N GLU A 5 -10.77 -3.73 6.37
CA GLU A 5 -11.19 -3.91 4.98
C GLU A 5 -10.33 -3.10 4.01
N ARG A 6 -9.92 -1.89 4.42
CA ARG A 6 -9.10 -1.01 3.58
C ARG A 6 -7.73 -1.59 3.33
N PHE A 7 -7.12 -2.20 4.34
CA PHE A 7 -5.85 -2.90 4.19
C PHE A 7 -5.97 -4.09 3.26
N TYR A 8 -7.04 -4.89 3.37
CA TYR A 8 -7.29 -5.99 2.45
C TYR A 8 -7.45 -5.52 1.00
N LYS A 9 -8.19 -4.43 0.74
CA LYS A 9 -8.28 -3.88 -0.62
C LYS A 9 -6.93 -3.38 -1.15
N ILE A 10 -6.15 -2.68 -0.33
CA ILE A 10 -4.80 -2.23 -0.72
C ILE A 10 -3.93 -3.43 -1.08
N ASP A 11 -3.94 -4.47 -0.25
CA ASP A 11 -3.17 -5.69 -0.49
C ASP A 11 -3.58 -6.39 -1.80
N GLN A 12 -4.88 -6.54 -2.05
CA GLN A 12 -5.38 -7.12 -3.30
C GLN A 12 -4.95 -6.30 -4.53
N LEU A 13 -5.12 -4.98 -4.49
CA LEU A 13 -4.75 -4.10 -5.61
C LEU A 13 -3.25 -4.15 -5.91
N LEU A 14 -2.41 -4.18 -4.88
CA LEU A 14 -0.95 -4.24 -5.04
C LEU A 14 -0.44 -5.65 -5.43
N LYS A 15 -1.21 -6.72 -5.15
CA LYS A 15 -0.91 -8.08 -5.62
C LYS A 15 -1.29 -8.28 -7.08
N ASP A 16 -2.46 -7.77 -7.47
CA ASP A 16 -2.99 -7.92 -8.83
C ASP A 16 -2.23 -7.08 -9.85
N SER A 17 -1.69 -5.94 -9.44
CA SER A 17 -0.99 -5.00 -10.32
C SER A 17 0.47 -4.79 -9.93
N LYS A 18 1.36 -4.76 -10.94
CA LYS A 18 2.80 -4.49 -10.73
C LYS A 18 3.09 -3.13 -10.10
N VAL A 19 2.29 -2.10 -10.42
CA VAL A 19 2.35 -0.75 -9.84
C VAL A 19 0.95 -0.15 -9.88
N VAL A 20 0.48 0.39 -8.75
CA VAL A 20 -0.82 1.09 -8.65
C VAL A 20 -0.59 2.55 -8.29
N SER A 21 -1.12 3.49 -9.08
CA SER A 21 -0.93 4.92 -8.82
C SER A 21 -1.62 5.37 -7.53
N PHE A 22 -1.10 6.43 -6.90
CA PHE A 22 -1.71 7.03 -5.71
C PHE A 22 -3.19 7.41 -5.97
N ALA A 23 -3.46 8.03 -7.12
CA ALA A 23 -4.80 8.47 -7.49
C ALA A 23 -5.77 7.29 -7.61
N ARG A 24 -5.34 6.18 -8.22
CA ARG A 24 -6.17 4.97 -8.36
C ARG A 24 -6.48 4.33 -7.01
N LEU A 25 -5.49 4.26 -6.11
CA LEU A 25 -5.74 3.80 -4.73
C LEU A 25 -6.75 4.71 -4.03
N GLN A 26 -6.62 6.03 -4.20
CA GLN A 26 -7.52 7.00 -3.58
C GLN A 26 -8.96 6.85 -4.10
N GLU A 27 -9.14 6.69 -5.40
CA GLU A 27 -10.44 6.47 -6.05
C GLU A 27 -11.07 5.16 -5.59
N TRP A 28 -10.32 4.05 -5.65
CA TRP A 28 -10.82 2.73 -5.26
C TRP A 28 -11.22 2.62 -3.80
N LEU A 29 -10.52 3.33 -2.92
CA LEU A 29 -10.76 3.30 -1.48
C LEU A 29 -11.72 4.39 -1.03
N GLY A 30 -11.93 5.44 -1.83
CA GLY A 30 -12.78 6.59 -1.50
C GLY A 30 -12.30 7.37 -0.27
N VAL A 31 -10.99 7.40 0.00
CA VAL A 31 -10.42 8.04 1.20
C VAL A 31 -9.58 9.26 0.87
N SER A 32 -9.32 10.11 1.87
CA SER A 32 -8.43 11.24 1.70
C SER A 32 -6.97 10.82 1.48
N ARG A 33 -6.18 11.71 0.85
CA ARG A 33 -4.73 11.57 0.66
C ARG A 33 -4.00 11.26 1.97
N ALA A 34 -4.36 11.95 3.04
CA ALA A 34 -3.72 11.79 4.35
C ALA A 34 -4.04 10.42 4.97
N THR A 35 -5.29 9.96 4.82
CA THR A 35 -5.74 8.65 5.28
C THR A 35 -4.96 7.54 4.57
N LEU A 36 -4.95 7.53 3.24
CA LEU A 36 -4.23 6.53 2.45
C LEU A 36 -2.74 6.48 2.81
N LYS A 37 -2.09 7.63 2.99
CA LYS A 37 -0.68 7.68 3.39
C LYS A 37 -0.46 7.04 4.77
N ARG A 38 -1.34 7.30 5.74
CA ARG A 38 -1.29 6.67 7.08
C ARG A 38 -1.50 5.16 7.00
N ASP A 39 -2.38 4.70 6.11
CA ASP A 39 -2.63 3.27 5.92
C ASP A 39 -1.43 2.55 5.32
N LEU A 40 -0.81 3.11 4.28
CA LEU A 40 0.39 2.53 3.67
C LEU A 40 1.56 2.45 4.65
N VAL A 41 1.76 3.50 5.47
CA VAL A 41 2.77 3.49 6.55
C VAL A 41 2.43 2.41 7.57
N TYR A 42 1.17 2.33 8.02
CA TYR A 42 0.74 1.33 8.98
C TYR A 42 0.94 -0.10 8.45
N MET A 43 0.62 -0.35 7.17
CA MET A 43 0.85 -1.65 6.53
C MET A 43 2.32 -2.01 6.47
N ARG A 44 3.18 -1.06 6.11
CA ARG A 44 4.63 -1.29 6.07
C ARG A 44 5.21 -1.58 7.45
N ASP A 45 4.84 -0.79 8.46
CA ASP A 45 5.43 -0.85 9.78
C ASP A 45 4.87 -1.98 10.66
N ARG A 46 3.55 -2.24 10.60
CA ARG A 46 2.87 -3.23 11.46
C ARG A 46 2.68 -4.60 10.81
N PHE A 47 2.39 -4.66 9.50
CA PHE A 47 2.21 -5.92 8.78
C PHE A 47 3.47 -6.37 8.04
N ASN A 48 4.59 -5.66 8.23
CA ASN A 48 5.87 -5.90 7.56
C ASN A 48 5.73 -5.99 6.03
N ALA A 49 4.72 -5.28 5.48
CA ALA A 49 4.40 -5.32 4.07
C ALA A 49 5.49 -4.57 3.26
N PRO A 50 6.12 -5.19 2.26
CA PRO A 50 7.21 -4.58 1.51
C PRO A 50 6.69 -3.56 0.49
N ILE A 51 5.97 -2.52 0.92
CA ILE A 51 5.38 -1.53 0.00
C ILE A 51 6.45 -0.50 -0.40
N GLU A 52 6.70 -0.38 -1.70
CA GLU A 52 7.66 0.57 -2.28
C GLU A 52 6.94 1.64 -3.11
N TYR A 53 7.44 2.88 -3.05
CA TYR A 53 6.96 3.96 -3.92
C TYR A 53 7.78 4.02 -5.21
N VAL A 54 7.10 4.02 -6.35
CA VAL A 54 7.66 4.06 -7.70
C VAL A 54 7.43 5.45 -8.28
N ARG A 55 8.52 6.22 -8.44
CA ARG A 55 8.48 7.59 -8.97
C ARG A 55 7.95 7.67 -10.40
N ALA A 56 8.32 6.71 -11.24
CA ALA A 56 7.96 6.68 -12.67
C ALA A 56 6.45 6.64 -12.94
N GLY A 57 5.64 6.15 -11.98
CA GLY A 57 4.18 6.08 -12.10
C GLY A 57 3.43 6.81 -10.98
N ASN A 58 4.14 7.58 -10.13
CA ASN A 58 3.61 8.15 -8.90
C ASN A 58 2.74 7.14 -8.11
N GLY A 59 3.26 5.92 -7.96
CA GLY A 59 2.49 4.77 -7.53
C GLY A 59 3.21 3.91 -6.51
N TYR A 60 2.55 2.85 -6.09
CA TYR A 60 3.03 1.90 -5.11
C TYR A 60 3.02 0.50 -5.69
N ARG A 61 3.93 -0.33 -5.20
CA ARG A 61 3.96 -1.77 -5.51
C ARG A 61 4.39 -2.55 -4.28
N PHE A 62 4.15 -3.85 -4.29
CA PHE A 62 4.93 -4.74 -3.45
C PHE A 62 6.34 -4.90 -4.04
N GLY A 63 7.33 -4.44 -3.28
CA GLY A 63 8.72 -4.79 -3.47
C GLY A 63 9.01 -6.22 -3.02
N LYS A 64 10.28 -6.60 -3.08
CA LYS A 64 10.70 -7.92 -2.58
C LYS A 64 10.42 -7.99 -1.07
N PRO A 65 9.83 -9.09 -0.57
CA PRO A 65 9.71 -9.30 0.87
C PRO A 65 11.10 -9.14 1.49
N ARG A 66 11.22 -8.24 2.46
CA ARG A 66 12.44 -8.09 3.26
C ARG A 66 12.58 -9.36 4.11
N ALA A 67 13.22 -10.38 3.55
CA ALA A 67 13.73 -11.52 4.28
C ALA A 67 15.01 -11.06 5.01
N GLY A 68 14.84 -10.47 6.18
CA GLY A 68 15.98 -10.06 7.01
C GLY A 68 15.53 -9.92 8.47
N PRO A 69 16.31 -10.43 9.43
CA PRO A 69 15.95 -10.34 10.84
C PRO A 69 15.88 -8.87 11.26
N ARG A 70 14.78 -8.50 11.91
CA ARG A 70 14.66 -7.22 12.62
C ARG A 70 15.10 -7.51 14.05
N TYR A 71 16.33 -7.12 14.37
CA TYR A 71 16.81 -7.01 15.75
C TYR A 71 15.98 -5.99 16.53
#